data_AF-A0A1G2D1Q8-F1
#
_entry.id   AF-A0A1G2D1Q8-F1
#
_cell.length_a   1.000
_cell.length_b   1.000
_cell.length_c   1.000
_cell.angle_alpha   90.00
_cell.angle_beta   90.00
_cell.angle_gamma   90.00
#
_symmetry.space_group_name_H-M   'P 1'
#
loop_
_entity.id
_entity.type
_entity.pdbx_description
1 polymer ?
#
loop_
_entity_poly.entity_id
_entity_poly.type
_entity_poly.pdbx_seq_one_letter_code
_entity_poly.pdbx_strand_id
1 'polypeptide(L)'
;MKRGKKTNHRPWAGSRSKRGKPTLRLRPSLFWDVDPKTIDLNKHAQYVIERILDFGNDAEVRWLWNYYNHRKIRNVVKKSRGMTDISQSFWEIISGITSGENECRRRRPIHPWPPLFKREATVAARHFLAV
;
A
#
# COMPACT_ATOMS: atom_id res chain seq x y z
N MET A 1 51.86 -21.10 7.68
CA MET A 1 50.73 -22.06 7.75
C MET A 1 49.46 -21.31 8.14
N LYS A 2 48.49 -21.14 7.22
CA LYS A 2 47.24 -20.40 7.50
C LYS A 2 46.22 -21.33 8.15
N ARG A 3 45.84 -21.05 9.39
CA ARG A 3 44.72 -21.70 10.09
C ARG A 3 43.40 -21.20 9.48
N GLY A 4 42.83 -21.98 8.55
CA GLY A 4 41.52 -21.71 7.98
C GLY A 4 40.41 -22.06 8.98
N LYS A 5 39.68 -21.05 9.48
CA LYS A 5 38.47 -21.25 10.28
C LYS A 5 37.35 -21.69 9.34
N LYS A 6 36.90 -22.95 9.44
CA LYS A 6 35.66 -23.40 8.81
C LYS A 6 34.49 -22.80 9.58
N THR A 7 33.92 -21.71 9.06
CA THR A 7 32.67 -21.19 9.59
C THR A 7 31.53 -22.02 9.03
N ASN A 8 30.76 -22.65 9.92
CA ASN A 8 29.61 -23.47 9.57
C ASN A 8 28.39 -22.56 9.34
N HIS A 9 28.46 -21.70 8.32
CA HIS A 9 27.29 -20.95 7.88
C HIS A 9 26.44 -21.88 7.02
N ARG A 10 25.39 -22.47 7.59
CA ARG A 10 24.34 -23.11 6.80
C ARG A 10 23.64 -22.02 5.99
N PRO A 11 23.73 -21.99 4.65
CA PRO A 11 22.90 -21.09 3.87
C PRO A 11 21.44 -21.52 4.06
N TRP A 12 20.56 -20.55 4.32
CA TRP A 12 19.11 -20.74 4.34
C TRP A 12 18.63 -21.09 2.92
N ALA A 13 18.83 -22.34 2.51
CA ALA A 13 18.29 -22.89 1.29
C ALA A 13 16.83 -23.24 1.56
N GLY A 14 15.95 -22.23 1.43
CA GLY A 14 14.50 -22.43 1.52
C GLY A 14 14.04 -23.40 0.43
N SER A 15 13.63 -24.60 0.84
CA SER A 15 12.95 -25.58 -0.02
C SER A 15 11.62 -25.01 -0.48
N ARG A 16 11.61 -24.40 -1.67
CA ARG A 16 10.39 -23.86 -2.27
C ARG A 16 9.59 -25.03 -2.86
N SER A 17 8.87 -25.77 -2.02
CA SER A 17 7.88 -26.73 -2.51
C SER A 17 6.86 -25.98 -3.38
N LYS A 18 6.58 -26.50 -4.58
CA LYS A 18 5.55 -25.95 -5.49
C LYS A 18 4.17 -26.18 -4.88
N ARG A 19 3.79 -25.33 -3.92
CA ARG A 19 2.43 -25.31 -3.37
C ARG A 19 1.49 -24.78 -4.44
N GLY A 20 0.41 -25.50 -4.71
CA GLY A 20 -0.68 -25.02 -5.55
C GLY A 20 -1.24 -23.70 -5.00
N LYS A 21 -1.91 -22.91 -5.86
CA LYS A 21 -2.51 -21.65 -5.42
C LYS A 21 -3.53 -21.93 -4.32
N PRO A 22 -3.47 -21.24 -3.17
CA PRO A 22 -4.40 -21.49 -2.08
C PRO A 22 -5.83 -21.13 -2.52
N THR A 23 -6.78 -22.01 -2.24
CA THR A 23 -8.22 -21.77 -2.46
C THR A 23 -8.80 -21.15 -1.19
N LEU A 24 -8.83 -19.81 -1.11
CA LEU A 24 -9.55 -19.11 -0.05
C LEU A 24 -10.83 -18.50 -0.62
N ARG A 25 -11.93 -18.64 0.11
CA ARG A 25 -13.16 -17.89 -0.16
C ARG A 25 -13.04 -16.51 0.49
N LEU A 26 -12.88 -15.48 -0.34
CA LEU A 26 -12.91 -14.09 0.13
C LEU A 26 -14.31 -13.76 0.66
N ARG A 27 -14.37 -12.98 1.75
CA ARG A 27 -15.64 -12.58 2.34
C ARG A 27 -16.39 -11.64 1.38
N PRO A 28 -17.69 -11.90 1.09
CA PRO A 28 -18.48 -10.99 0.24
C PRO A 28 -18.54 -9.56 0.77
N SER A 29 -18.47 -9.38 2.09
CA SER A 29 -18.46 -8.07 2.74
C SER A 29 -17.24 -7.21 2.39
N LEU A 30 -16.19 -7.76 1.79
CA LEU A 30 -15.02 -6.99 1.33
C LEU A 30 -15.32 -6.22 0.03
N PHE A 31 -16.36 -6.65 -0.69
CA PHE A 31 -16.75 -6.18 -2.02
C PHE A 31 -18.18 -5.65 -1.98
N TRP A 32 -18.45 -4.66 -1.12
CA TRP A 32 -19.79 -4.09 -0.96
C TRP A 32 -20.28 -3.28 -2.17
N ASP A 33 -19.36 -2.86 -3.05
CA ASP A 33 -19.60 -1.99 -4.20
C ASP A 33 -19.61 -2.74 -5.55
N VAL A 34 -19.24 -4.02 -5.58
CA VAL A 34 -19.11 -4.81 -6.82
C VAL A 34 -19.65 -6.21 -6.59
N ASP A 35 -20.38 -6.78 -7.56
CA ASP A 35 -20.83 -8.16 -7.47
C ASP A 35 -19.61 -9.11 -7.42
N PRO A 36 -19.41 -9.87 -6.32
CA PRO A 36 -18.27 -10.77 -6.17
C PRO A 36 -18.14 -11.81 -7.28
N LYS A 37 -19.24 -12.18 -7.95
CA LYS A 37 -19.25 -13.15 -9.05
C LYS A 37 -18.57 -12.63 -10.31
N THR A 38 -18.49 -11.31 -10.47
CA THR A 38 -17.92 -10.67 -11.65
C THR A 38 -16.41 -10.38 -11.51
N ILE A 39 -15.85 -10.58 -10.31
CA ILE A 39 -14.46 -10.22 -10.00
C ILE A 39 -13.50 -11.29 -10.53
N ASP A 40 -12.79 -10.96 -11.61
CA ASP A 40 -11.59 -11.67 -12.07
C ASP A 40 -10.35 -11.27 -11.24
N LEU A 41 -9.81 -12.22 -10.47
CA LEU A 41 -8.63 -12.02 -9.61
C LEU A 41 -7.36 -11.60 -10.39
N ASN A 42 -7.23 -11.95 -11.66
CA ASN A 42 -6.06 -11.57 -12.46
C ASN A 42 -6.23 -10.17 -13.03
N LYS A 43 -7.39 -9.88 -13.63
CA LYS A 43 -7.71 -8.59 -14.27
C LYS A 43 -7.91 -7.48 -13.26
N HIS A 44 -8.56 -7.76 -12.13
CA HIS A 44 -8.87 -6.79 -11.08
C HIS A 44 -7.93 -6.90 -9.87
N ALA A 45 -6.72 -7.42 -10.10
CA ALA A 45 -5.77 -7.67 -9.02
C ALA A 45 -5.45 -6.43 -8.17
N GLN A 46 -5.37 -5.23 -8.78
CA GLN A 46 -5.15 -3.99 -8.03
C GLN A 46 -6.26 -3.75 -7.02
N TYR A 47 -7.51 -3.77 -7.47
CA TYR A 47 -8.68 -3.60 -6.60
C TYR A 47 -8.74 -4.63 -5.47
N VAL A 48 -8.51 -5.91 -5.80
CA VAL A 48 -8.52 -7.00 -4.81
C VAL A 48 -7.40 -6.83 -3.77
N ILE A 49 -6.18 -6.48 -4.21
CA ILE A 49 -5.04 -6.24 -3.32
C ILE A 49 -5.36 -5.06 -2.40
N GLU A 50 -5.81 -3.92 -2.94
CA GLU A 50 -6.17 -2.74 -2.15
C GLU A 50 -7.19 -3.08 -1.06
N ARG A 51 -8.27 -3.79 -1.43
CA ARG A 51 -9.35 -4.14 -0.49
C ARG A 51 -8.91 -5.06 0.63
N ILE A 52 -8.10 -6.08 0.33
CA ILE A 52 -7.58 -6.99 1.36
C ILE A 52 -6.59 -6.28 2.27
N LEU A 53 -5.76 -5.38 1.73
CA LEU A 53 -4.78 -4.66 2.52
C LEU A 53 -5.41 -3.59 3.43
N ASP A 54 -6.53 -2.98 3.05
CA ASP A 54 -7.24 -2.02 3.91
C ASP A 54 -8.19 -2.67 4.93
N PHE A 55 -8.95 -3.68 4.51
CA PHE A 55 -10.09 -4.20 5.29
C PHE A 55 -10.03 -5.71 5.56
N GLY A 56 -9.02 -6.39 5.04
CA GLY A 56 -8.87 -7.84 5.18
C GLY A 56 -8.37 -8.25 6.56
N ASN A 57 -8.67 -9.49 6.94
CA ASN A 57 -8.13 -10.12 8.14
C ASN A 57 -6.81 -10.85 7.86
N ASP A 58 -6.17 -11.37 8.91
CA ASP A 58 -4.89 -12.08 8.80
C ASP A 58 -4.93 -13.28 7.83
N ALA A 59 -6.04 -13.99 7.75
CA ALA A 59 -6.20 -15.13 6.85
C ALA A 59 -6.24 -14.69 5.38
N GLU A 60 -6.95 -13.59 5.09
CA GLU A 60 -7.06 -13.00 3.75
C GLU A 60 -5.74 -12.39 3.30
N VAL A 61 -5.04 -11.68 4.20
CA VAL A 61 -3.69 -11.18 3.98
C VAL A 61 -2.73 -12.33 3.70
N ARG A 62 -2.74 -13.39 4.52
CA ARG A 62 -1.88 -14.56 4.29
C ARG A 62 -2.18 -15.22 2.94
N TRP A 63 -3.45 -15.29 2.53
CA TRP A 63 -3.80 -15.77 1.21
C TRP A 63 -3.26 -14.86 0.10
N LEU A 64 -3.40 -13.54 0.25
CA LEU A 64 -2.92 -12.55 -0.72
C LEU A 64 -1.41 -12.72 -1.00
N TRP A 65 -0.61 -12.89 0.05
CA TRP A 65 0.85 -13.11 -0.04
C TRP A 65 1.22 -14.40 -0.77
N ASN A 66 0.39 -15.44 -0.65
CA ASN A 66 0.63 -16.71 -1.32
C ASN A 66 0.09 -16.75 -2.76
N TYR A 67 -0.94 -15.94 -3.05
CA TYR A 67 -1.60 -15.93 -4.36
C TYR A 67 -0.91 -14.99 -5.35
N TYR A 68 -0.59 -13.76 -4.94
CA TYR A 68 0.06 -12.77 -5.80
C TYR A 68 1.57 -12.73 -5.58
N ASN A 69 2.32 -12.46 -6.66
CA ASN A 69 3.74 -12.22 -6.54
C ASN A 69 3.99 -10.98 -5.65
N HIS A 70 4.93 -11.07 -4.71
CA HIS A 70 5.29 -9.98 -3.81
C HIS A 70 5.64 -8.68 -4.56
N ARG A 71 6.25 -8.76 -5.75
CA ARG A 71 6.51 -7.59 -6.61
C ARG A 71 5.22 -6.89 -7.05
N LYS A 72 4.17 -7.67 -7.35
CA LYS A 72 2.85 -7.14 -7.73
C LYS A 72 2.20 -6.42 -6.56
N ILE A 73 2.24 -7.02 -5.36
CA ILE A 73 1.73 -6.40 -4.13
C ILE A 73 2.47 -5.09 -3.85
N ARG A 74 3.81 -5.10 -3.86
CA ARG A 74 4.65 -3.90 -3.67
C ARG A 74 4.32 -2.80 -4.67
N ASN A 75 4.11 -3.15 -5.95
CA ASN A 75 3.75 -2.18 -6.97
C ASN A 75 2.38 -1.55 -6.72
N VAL A 76 1.40 -2.34 -6.26
CA VAL A 76 0.08 -1.80 -5.89
C VAL A 76 0.19 -0.86 -4.70
N VAL A 77 0.88 -1.27 -3.62
CA VAL A 77 1.08 -0.41 -2.44
C VAL A 77 1.71 0.94 -2.84
N LYS A 78 2.70 0.95 -3.73
CA LYS A 78 3.35 2.19 -4.19
C LYS A 78 2.47 3.10 -5.05
N LYS A 79 1.61 2.52 -5.88
CA LYS A 79 0.83 3.24 -6.91
C LYS A 79 -0.63 3.46 -6.54
N SER A 80 -1.11 2.85 -5.47
CA SER A 80 -2.52 2.88 -5.11
C SER A 80 -2.97 4.29 -4.75
N ARG A 81 -4.11 4.68 -5.34
CA ARG A 81 -4.91 5.86 -4.97
C ARG A 81 -6.18 5.48 -4.21
N GLY A 82 -6.50 4.20 -4.12
CA GLY A 82 -7.67 3.68 -3.43
C GLY A 82 -7.42 3.43 -1.95
N MET A 83 -6.16 3.22 -1.57
CA MET A 83 -5.77 2.88 -0.21
C MET A 83 -5.81 4.05 0.76
N THR A 84 -6.11 3.75 2.03
CA THR A 84 -6.02 4.74 3.12
C THR A 84 -4.56 5.05 3.47
N ASP A 85 -4.26 6.29 3.88
CA ASP A 85 -2.88 6.72 4.15
C ASP A 85 -2.22 5.92 5.29
N ILE A 86 -3.02 5.49 6.27
CA ILE A 86 -2.59 4.67 7.40
C ILE A 86 -2.19 3.26 6.91
N SER A 87 -3.07 2.57 6.18
CA SER A 87 -2.78 1.24 5.64
C SER A 87 -1.60 1.28 4.69
N GLN A 88 -1.52 2.29 3.82
CA GLN A 88 -0.40 2.43 2.90
C GLN A 88 0.93 2.57 3.65
N SER A 89 0.98 3.41 4.68
CA SER A 89 2.18 3.57 5.53
C SER A 89 2.56 2.27 6.23
N PHE A 90 1.58 1.53 6.76
CA PHE A 90 1.82 0.23 7.39
C PHE A 90 2.41 -0.78 6.38
N TRP A 91 1.82 -0.91 5.20
CA TRP A 91 2.26 -1.88 4.20
C TRP A 91 3.56 -1.49 3.50
N GLU A 92 3.89 -0.20 3.42
CA GLU A 92 5.20 0.29 2.98
C GLU A 92 6.31 -0.26 3.90
N ILE A 93 6.13 -0.14 5.21
CA ILE A 93 7.08 -0.61 6.22
C ILE A 93 7.21 -2.14 6.15
N ILE A 94 6.08 -2.86 6.19
CA ILE A 94 6.07 -4.33 6.18
C ILE A 94 6.67 -4.90 4.89
N SER A 95 6.46 -4.24 3.76
CA SER A 95 6.97 -4.70 2.46
C SER A 95 8.43 -4.30 2.19
N GLY A 96 9.08 -3.59 3.12
CA GLY A 96 10.45 -3.10 2.95
C GLY A 96 10.56 -2.06 1.83
N ILE A 97 9.54 -1.25 1.61
CA ILE A 97 9.58 -0.10 0.70
C ILE A 97 10.28 1.04 1.45
N THR A 98 11.50 1.39 1.04
CA THR A 98 12.20 2.56 1.58
C THR A 98 11.55 3.85 1.10
N SER A 99 11.31 4.78 2.02
CA SER A 99 10.68 6.09 1.78
C SER A 99 11.49 6.90 0.77
N GLY A 100 11.07 6.86 -0.49
CA GLY A 100 11.76 7.53 -1.61
C GLY A 100 11.22 7.15 -2.99
N GLU A 101 10.53 6.01 -3.12
CA GLU A 101 10.03 5.48 -4.39
C GLU A 101 8.49 5.55 -4.54
N ASN A 102 7.81 6.35 -3.71
CA ASN A 102 6.34 6.35 -3.64
C ASN A 102 5.80 7.54 -4.43
N GLU A 103 5.59 7.30 -5.72
CA GLU A 103 5.11 8.27 -6.70
C GLU A 103 3.72 8.86 -6.34
N CYS A 104 2.93 8.13 -5.53
CA CYS A 104 1.53 8.44 -5.28
C CYS A 104 1.24 9.27 -3.99
N ARG A 105 2.15 9.31 -3.00
CA ARG A 105 1.92 9.99 -1.71
C ARG A 105 1.77 11.52 -1.85
N ARG A 106 2.20 12.13 -2.97
CA ARG A 106 2.26 13.60 -3.11
C ARG A 106 0.94 14.31 -3.47
N ARG A 107 -0.23 13.65 -3.48
CA ARG A 107 -1.48 14.32 -3.90
C ARG A 107 -2.76 13.90 -3.14
N ARG A 108 -2.75 13.93 -1.81
CA ARG A 108 -3.99 14.17 -1.06
C ARG A 108 -3.77 15.34 -0.09
N PRO A 109 -4.42 16.50 -0.30
CA PRO A 109 -4.59 17.47 0.76
C PRO A 109 -5.32 16.76 1.90
N ILE A 110 -4.77 16.81 3.11
CA ILE A 110 -5.33 16.13 4.29
C ILE A 110 -6.71 16.73 4.69
N HIS A 111 -7.14 17.84 4.04
CA HIS A 111 -8.39 18.54 4.34
C HIS A 111 -9.09 19.04 3.05
N PRO A 112 -10.35 18.66 2.77
CA PRO A 112 -11.15 19.25 1.69
C PRO A 112 -12.09 20.38 2.16
N TRP A 113 -12.21 20.65 3.45
CA TRP A 113 -13.00 21.79 3.91
C TRP A 113 -12.17 23.08 3.82
N PRO A 114 -12.64 24.12 3.08
CA PRO A 114 -12.14 25.46 3.34
C PRO A 114 -12.39 25.77 4.82
N PRO A 115 -11.50 26.52 5.50
CA PRO A 115 -11.87 27.07 6.79
C PRO A 115 -13.19 27.82 6.60
N LEU A 116 -14.24 27.46 7.35
CA LEU A 116 -15.54 28.16 7.35
C LEU A 116 -15.44 29.60 7.88
N PHE A 117 -14.22 30.12 8.03
CA PHE A 117 -13.91 31.41 8.57
C PHE A 117 -12.69 31.98 7.83
N LYS A 118 -12.92 32.44 6.59
CA LYS A 118 -12.10 33.52 6.06
C LYS A 118 -12.53 34.79 6.78
N ARG A 119 -11.93 35.09 7.94
CA ARG A 119 -11.84 36.51 8.33
C ARG A 119 -10.82 37.14 7.39
N GLU A 120 -11.29 38.17 6.73
CA GLU A 120 -10.65 38.90 5.66
C GLU A 120 -9.23 39.34 6.05
N ALA A 121 -8.24 38.93 5.27
CA ALA A 121 -6.94 39.57 5.23
C ALA A 121 -6.81 40.24 3.87
N THR A 122 -7.49 41.38 3.71
CA THR A 122 -7.23 42.26 2.57
C THR A 122 -7.33 43.72 2.99
N VAL A 123 -6.32 44.48 2.56
CA VAL A 123 -6.24 45.94 2.50
C VAL A 123 -5.77 46.69 3.74
N ALA A 124 -4.44 46.79 3.90
CA ALA A 124 -3.78 48.03 4.33
C ALA A 124 -2.30 48.05 3.89
N ALA A 125 -2.05 47.85 2.60
CA ALA A 125 -0.79 48.21 1.96
C ALA A 125 -1.13 49.11 0.77
N ARG A 126 -1.44 50.38 1.05
CA ARG A 126 -1.57 51.45 0.06
C ARG A 126 -1.66 52.82 0.76
N HIS A 127 -0.50 53.34 1.16
CA HIS A 127 -0.11 54.73 0.93
C HIS A 127 1.36 54.90 1.30
N PHE A 128 2.22 54.64 0.32
CA PHE A 128 3.56 55.22 0.21
C PHE A 128 3.59 55.90 -1.16
N LEU A 129 3.13 57.15 -1.21
CA LEU A 129 3.36 58.14 -2.27
C LEU A 129 3.58 59.43 -1.47
N ALA A 130 4.83 59.86 -1.32
CA ALA A 130 5.49 60.82 -2.20
C ALA A 130 5.00 62.26 -1.92
N VAL A 131 5.96 63.08 -1.47
CA VAL A 131 5.94 64.50 -1.07
C VAL A 131 5.80 64.73 0.43
#